data_AF-A0A7C4HR03-F1
#
_entry.id   AF-A0A7C4HR03-F1
#
_cell.length_a   1.000
_cell.length_b   1.000
_cell.length_c   1.000
_cell.angle_alpha   90.00
_cell.angle_beta   90.00
_cell.angle_gamma   90.00
#
_symmetry.space_group_name_H-M   'P 1'
#
loop_
_entity.id
_entity.type
_entity.pdbx_description
1 polymer ?
#
loop_
_entity_poly.entity_id
_entity_poly.type
_entity_poly.pdbx_seq_one_letter_code
_entity_poly.pdbx_strand_id
1 'polypeptide(L)'
;MRHKTAVRLALKVLGVFLIAQGLAGLGSAAVYLAGEVIELLFVGTGFGSQASGLTRVLAIAPAVHSGLEVLFGLYLFLGGRGIVDRMIPSNRPYCAECGYELTGLPSDGLCPECGQPFRRPALRPAAGTAPEGPS
;
A
#
# COMPACT_ATOMS: atom_id res chain seq x y z
N MET A 1 16.46 12.42 -9.91
CA MET A 1 14.98 12.53 -10.06
C MET A 1 14.29 11.27 -10.58
N ARG A 2 14.92 10.43 -11.42
CA ARG A 2 14.30 9.21 -11.99
C ARG A 2 13.84 8.15 -10.95
N HIS A 3 14.50 8.07 -9.80
CA HIS A 3 14.13 7.09 -8.76
C HIS A 3 12.76 7.37 -8.12
N LYS A 4 12.35 8.63 -7.98
CA LYS A 4 11.05 8.99 -7.37
C LYS A 4 9.87 8.56 -8.24
N THR A 5 9.98 8.75 -9.54
CA THR A 5 8.96 8.32 -10.51
C THR A 5 8.93 6.79 -10.64
N ALA A 6 10.08 6.12 -10.63
CA ALA A 6 10.16 4.67 -10.67
C ALA A 6 9.45 4.01 -9.46
N VAL A 7 9.68 4.51 -8.24
CA VAL A 7 9.03 3.97 -7.03
C VAL A 7 7.52 4.13 -7.08
N ARG A 8 7.02 5.31 -7.49
CA ARG A 8 5.57 5.53 -7.60
C ARG A 8 4.92 4.62 -8.66
N LEU A 9 5.64 4.34 -9.75
CA LEU A 9 5.16 3.43 -10.79
C LEU A 9 5.19 1.97 -10.33
N ALA A 10 6.26 1.54 -9.66
CA ALA A 10 6.37 0.20 -9.07
C ALA A 10 5.25 -0.07 -8.06
N LEU A 11 4.92 0.91 -7.20
CA LEU A 11 3.82 0.76 -6.23
C LEU A 11 2.47 0.54 -6.91
N LYS A 12 2.20 1.25 -8.00
CA LYS A 12 0.97 1.06 -8.79
C LYS A 12 0.92 -0.30 -9.46
N VAL A 13 2.03 -0.74 -10.06
CA VAL A 13 2.13 -2.08 -10.68
C VAL A 13 1.91 -3.17 -9.64
N LEU A 14 2.53 -3.05 -8.46
CA LEU A 14 2.33 -3.97 -7.35
C LEU A 14 0.87 -3.98 -6.87
N GLY A 15 0.24 -2.80 -6.77
CA GLY A 15 -1.18 -2.67 -6.42
C GLY A 15 -2.10 -3.39 -7.42
N VAL A 16 -1.89 -3.19 -8.73
CA VAL A 16 -2.65 -3.90 -9.78
C VAL A 16 -2.45 -5.41 -9.71
N PHE A 17 -1.20 -5.86 -9.50
CA PHE A 17 -0.89 -7.27 -9.37
C PHE A 17 -1.63 -7.93 -8.20
N LEU A 18 -1.62 -7.31 -7.02
CA LEU A 18 -2.33 -7.81 -5.83
C LEU A 18 -3.84 -7.82 -6.03
N ILE A 19 -4.41 -6.81 -6.69
CA ILE A 19 -5.84 -6.80 -7.04
C ILE A 19 -6.17 -7.99 -7.95
N ALA A 20 -5.34 -8.25 -8.97
CA ALA A 20 -5.57 -9.37 -9.88
C ALA A 20 -5.49 -10.73 -9.18
N GLN A 21 -4.50 -10.92 -8.29
CA GLN A 21 -4.40 -12.15 -7.48
C GLN A 21 -5.60 -12.32 -6.54
N GLY A 22 -5.97 -11.27 -5.81
CA GLY A 22 -7.10 -11.33 -4.88
C GLY A 22 -8.43 -11.58 -5.60
N LEU A 23 -8.64 -11.02 -6.80
CA LEU A 23 -9.83 -11.31 -7.60
C LEU A 23 -9.88 -12.76 -8.10
N ALA A 24 -8.73 -13.32 -8.52
CA ALA A 24 -8.66 -14.73 -8.88
C ALA A 24 -8.95 -15.64 -7.67
N GLY A 25 -8.42 -15.28 -6.49
CA GLY A 25 -8.72 -15.95 -5.22
C GLY A 25 -10.20 -15.94 -4.88
N LEU A 26 -10.86 -14.76 -4.96
CA LEU A 26 -12.30 -14.63 -4.74
C LEU A 26 -13.13 -15.45 -5.74
N GLY A 27 -12.70 -15.50 -7.01
CA GLY A 27 -13.33 -16.34 -8.03
C GLY A 27 -13.30 -17.82 -7.65
N SER A 28 -12.13 -18.32 -7.23
CA SER A 28 -12.00 -19.71 -6.79
C SER A 28 -12.84 -20.03 -5.55
N ALA A 29 -12.88 -19.12 -4.57
CA ALA A 29 -13.71 -19.26 -3.37
C ALA A 29 -15.21 -19.27 -3.71
N ALA A 30 -15.64 -18.43 -4.66
CA ALA A 30 -17.03 -18.40 -5.12
C ALA A 30 -17.45 -19.72 -5.80
N VAL A 31 -16.56 -20.29 -6.64
CA VAL A 31 -16.81 -21.60 -7.27
C VAL A 31 -16.92 -22.71 -6.23
N TYR A 32 -16.04 -22.70 -5.22
CA TYR A 32 -16.08 -23.69 -4.13
C TYR A 32 -17.40 -23.61 -3.36
N LEU A 33 -17.81 -22.40 -2.94
CA LEU A 33 -19.09 -22.18 -2.24
C LEU A 33 -20.29 -22.58 -3.10
N ALA A 34 -20.25 -22.31 -4.41
CA ALA A 34 -21.32 -22.74 -5.32
C ALA A 34 -21.42 -24.27 -5.39
N GLY A 35 -20.28 -24.98 -5.41
CA GLY A 35 -20.25 -26.45 -5.37
C GLY A 35 -20.95 -27.02 -4.15
N GLU A 36 -20.64 -26.49 -2.96
CA GLU A 36 -21.27 -26.89 -1.70
C GLU A 36 -22.79 -26.63 -1.69
N VAL A 37 -23.22 -25.49 -2.25
CA VAL A 37 -24.66 -25.17 -2.38
C VAL A 37 -25.37 -26.13 -3.34
N ILE A 38 -24.74 -26.47 -4.46
CA ILE A 38 -25.28 -27.42 -5.43
C ILE A 38 -25.39 -28.80 -4.79
N GLU A 39 -24.34 -29.30 -4.14
CA GLU A 39 -24.36 -30.61 -3.48
C GLU A 39 -25.46 -30.68 -2.42
N LEU A 40 -25.62 -29.62 -1.62
CA LEU A 40 -26.68 -29.49 -0.63
C LEU A 40 -28.08 -29.57 -1.26
N LEU A 41 -28.29 -28.91 -2.41
CA LEU A 41 -29.58 -28.87 -3.10
C LEU A 41 -29.93 -30.17 -3.83
N PHE A 42 -28.95 -30.89 -4.39
CA PHE A 42 -29.19 -32.03 -5.28
C PHE A 42 -29.03 -33.40 -4.60
N VAL A 43 -28.15 -33.54 -3.61
CA VAL A 43 -27.84 -34.85 -3.00
C VAL A 43 -28.67 -35.12 -1.73
N GLY A 44 -29.29 -34.08 -1.16
CA GLY A 44 -30.25 -34.23 -0.07
C GLY A 44 -29.66 -34.84 1.20
N THR A 45 -28.81 -34.08 1.91
CA THR A 45 -28.43 -34.21 3.33
C THR A 45 -28.44 -35.64 3.95
N GLY A 46 -27.86 -36.62 3.27
CA GLY A 46 -27.70 -37.98 3.78
C GLY A 46 -26.23 -38.22 4.11
N PHE A 47 -25.93 -38.28 5.42
CA PHE A 47 -24.65 -38.72 6.01
C PHE A 47 -23.48 -37.71 5.99
N GLY A 48 -23.31 -36.99 7.11
CA GLY A 48 -21.98 -36.43 7.46
C GLY A 48 -21.92 -35.11 8.24
N SER A 49 -22.93 -34.74 9.03
CA SER A 49 -23.04 -33.40 9.62
C SER A 49 -22.07 -33.05 10.79
N GLN A 50 -21.11 -33.91 11.15
CA GLN A 50 -20.18 -33.62 12.25
C GLN A 50 -18.90 -32.84 11.86
N ALA A 51 -18.57 -32.69 10.57
CA ALA A 51 -17.43 -31.86 10.16
C ALA A 51 -17.77 -30.35 10.06
N SER A 52 -19.04 -29.98 10.22
CA SER A 52 -19.65 -28.75 9.70
C SER A 52 -19.11 -27.42 10.22
N GLY A 53 -18.46 -27.38 11.39
CA GLY A 53 -17.86 -26.15 11.90
C GLY A 53 -16.51 -25.83 11.26
N LEU A 54 -15.62 -26.83 11.24
CA LEU A 54 -14.21 -26.62 10.88
C LEU A 54 -14.03 -26.46 9.37
N THR A 55 -14.78 -27.22 8.56
CA THR A 55 -14.80 -27.04 7.09
C THR A 55 -15.36 -25.67 6.69
N ARG A 56 -16.39 -25.16 7.39
CA ARG A 56 -16.91 -23.81 7.11
C ARG A 56 -15.90 -22.72 7.43
N VAL A 57 -15.22 -22.81 8.57
CA VAL A 57 -14.17 -21.83 8.93
C VAL A 57 -13.01 -21.89 7.92
N LEU A 58 -12.58 -23.09 7.53
CA LEU A 58 -11.54 -23.28 6.51
C LEU A 58 -11.97 -22.77 5.13
N ALA A 59 -13.26 -22.82 4.79
CA ALA A 59 -13.78 -22.29 3.52
C ALA A 59 -13.84 -20.76 3.50
N ILE A 60 -14.06 -20.11 4.63
CA ILE A 60 -14.13 -18.64 4.72
C ILE A 60 -12.73 -18.00 4.75
N ALA A 61 -11.74 -18.69 5.35
CA ALA A 61 -10.37 -18.23 5.46
C ALA A 61 -9.73 -17.76 4.12
N PRO A 62 -9.78 -18.52 3.01
CA PRO A 62 -9.21 -18.07 1.73
C PRO A 62 -9.96 -16.89 1.13
N ALA A 63 -11.27 -16.78 1.35
CA ALA A 63 -12.06 -15.63 0.90
C ALA A 63 -11.66 -14.35 1.65
N VAL A 64 -11.44 -14.45 2.96
CA VAL A 64 -10.95 -13.33 3.79
C VAL A 64 -9.55 -12.93 3.34
N HIS A 65 -8.64 -13.89 3.15
CA HIS A 65 -7.29 -13.61 2.67
C HIS A 65 -7.30 -12.89 1.32
N SER A 66 -8.05 -13.42 0.34
CA SER A 66 -8.20 -12.81 -0.98
C SER A 66 -8.83 -11.41 -0.90
N GLY A 67 -9.80 -11.21 -0.01
CA GLY A 67 -10.41 -9.90 0.24
C GLY A 67 -9.41 -8.89 0.80
N LEU A 68 -8.56 -9.30 1.75
CA LEU A 68 -7.49 -8.46 2.28
C LEU A 68 -6.45 -8.10 1.21
N GLU A 69 -6.10 -9.03 0.32
CA GLU A 69 -5.21 -8.76 -0.82
C GLU A 69 -5.78 -7.72 -1.77
N VAL A 70 -7.07 -7.81 -2.13
CA VAL A 70 -7.72 -6.80 -2.97
C VAL A 70 -7.72 -5.43 -2.28
N LEU A 71 -8.08 -5.39 -0.99
CA LEU A 71 -8.09 -4.13 -0.22
C LEU A 71 -6.68 -3.52 -0.13
N PHE A 72 -5.67 -4.34 0.12
CA PHE A 72 -4.29 -3.89 0.20
C PHE A 72 -3.75 -3.43 -1.15
N GLY A 73 -4.06 -4.17 -2.23
CA GLY A 73 -3.73 -3.80 -3.60
C GLY A 73 -4.38 -2.47 -4.01
N LEU A 74 -5.65 -2.26 -3.66
CA LEU A 74 -6.37 -1.01 -3.90
C LEU A 74 -5.77 0.16 -3.13
N TYR A 75 -5.40 -0.06 -1.86
CA TYR A 75 -4.71 0.94 -1.05
C TYR A 75 -3.37 1.38 -1.67
N LEU A 76 -2.56 0.42 -2.16
CA LEU A 76 -1.31 0.72 -2.86
C LEU A 76 -1.55 1.45 -4.19
N PHE A 77 -2.56 1.02 -4.95
CA PHE A 77 -2.90 1.60 -6.25
C PHE A 77 -3.37 3.06 -6.15
N LEU A 78 -4.20 3.37 -5.14
CA LEU A 78 -4.69 4.73 -4.85
C LEU A 78 -3.60 5.66 -4.29
N GLY A 79 -2.39 5.15 -4.10
CA GLY A 79 -1.20 5.97 -3.86
C GLY A 79 -0.65 5.90 -2.45
N GLY A 80 -1.12 4.97 -1.61
CA GLY A 80 -0.46 4.50 -0.38
C GLY A 80 0.36 5.55 0.37
N ARG A 81 -0.22 6.76 0.57
CA ARG A 81 0.54 7.96 0.94
C ARG A 81 1.40 7.73 2.18
N GLY A 82 0.85 7.05 3.19
CA GLY A 82 1.59 6.70 4.41
C GLY A 82 2.80 5.80 4.18
N ILE A 83 2.71 4.82 3.26
CA ILE A 83 3.84 3.94 2.94
C ILE A 83 4.88 4.70 2.12
N VAL A 84 4.46 5.47 1.12
CA VAL A 84 5.36 6.24 0.26
C VAL A 84 6.14 7.28 1.06
N ASP A 85 5.47 7.99 1.98
CA ASP A 85 6.12 8.98 2.84
C ASP A 85 7.10 8.34 3.83
N ARG A 86 6.89 7.07 4.19
CA ARG A 86 7.79 6.31 5.05
C ARG A 86 8.96 5.67 4.29
N MET A 87 8.74 5.22 3.06
CA MET A 87 9.75 4.57 2.20
C MET A 87 10.64 5.56 1.45
N ILE A 88 10.20 6.80 1.26
CA ILE A 88 11.01 7.85 0.61
C ILE A 88 11.49 8.83 1.68
N PRO A 89 12.55 8.50 2.45
CA PRO A 89 13.17 9.47 3.36
C PRO A 89 13.73 10.69 2.62
N SER A 90 13.83 10.68 1.28
CA SER A 90 14.45 11.73 0.45
C SER A 90 13.76 13.11 0.44
N ASN A 91 12.79 13.35 1.32
CA ASN A 91 12.32 14.72 1.61
C ASN A 91 12.90 15.28 2.92
N ARG A 92 13.61 14.48 3.70
CA ARG A 92 14.38 14.98 4.83
C ARG A 92 15.69 15.56 4.31
N PRO A 93 16.11 16.73 4.80
CA PRO A 93 17.38 17.31 4.41
C PRO A 93 18.50 16.43 4.97
N TYR A 94 19.29 15.79 4.11
CA TYR A 94 20.49 15.07 4.50
C TYR A 94 21.73 15.82 4.05
N CYS A 95 22.82 15.72 4.81
CA CYS A 95 24.12 16.17 4.34
C CYS A 95 24.54 15.35 3.11
N ALA A 96 24.95 16.01 2.02
CA ALA A 96 25.36 15.33 0.79
C ALA A 96 26.67 14.54 0.95
N GLU A 97 27.49 14.91 1.94
CA GLU A 97 28.83 14.34 2.16
C GLU A 97 28.79 13.15 3.12
N CYS A 98 28.21 13.30 4.31
CA CYS A 98 28.21 12.25 5.33
C CYS A 98 26.85 11.54 5.53
N GLY A 99 25.77 12.02 4.90
CA GLY A 99 24.44 11.43 5.06
C GLY A 99 23.74 11.74 6.39
N TYR A 100 24.29 12.62 7.24
CA TYR A 100 23.65 13.01 8.51
C TYR A 100 22.29 13.66 8.28
N GLU A 101 21.30 13.31 9.13
CA GLU A 101 19.95 13.88 9.08
C GLU A 101 19.97 15.31 9.63
N LEU A 102 19.75 16.30 8.75
CA LEU A 102 19.74 17.71 9.11
C LEU A 102 18.34 18.18 9.56
N THR A 103 17.43 17.27 9.92
CA THR A 103 16.08 17.62 10.35
C THR A 103 16.16 18.45 11.65
N GLY A 104 15.52 19.61 11.68
CA GLY A 104 15.52 20.52 12.85
C GLY A 104 16.67 21.54 12.91
N LEU A 105 17.69 21.44 12.05
CA LEU A 105 18.72 22.47 11.93
C LEU A 105 18.19 23.72 11.17
N PRO A 106 18.85 24.89 11.27
CA PRO A 106 18.55 26.04 10.41
C PRO A 106 18.67 25.70 8.91
N SER A 107 18.12 26.56 8.05
CA SER A 107 18.12 26.41 6.58
C SER A 107 19.52 26.37 5.96
N ASP A 108 20.49 26.88 6.69
CA ASP A 108 21.85 27.15 6.29
C ASP A 108 22.74 27.00 7.53
N GLY A 109 23.89 26.35 7.36
CA GLY A 109 24.79 26.05 8.47
C GLY A 109 25.85 25.02 8.11
N LEU A 110 26.62 24.61 9.12
CA LEU A 110 27.62 23.55 9.00
C LEU A 110 27.02 22.24 9.52
N CYS A 111 27.31 21.13 8.85
CA CYS A 111 26.94 19.81 9.32
C CYS A 111 27.72 19.48 10.62
N PRO A 112 27.06 18.99 11.69
CA PRO A 112 27.72 18.69 12.96
C PRO A 112 28.70 17.51 12.88
N GLU A 113 28.53 16.61 11.91
CA GLU A 113 29.40 15.43 11.76
C GLU A 113 30.63 15.70 10.89
N CYS A 114 30.48 16.39 9.75
CA CYS A 114 31.57 16.56 8.78
C CYS A 114 32.05 18.01 8.63
N GLY A 115 31.39 18.97 9.27
CA GLY A 115 31.72 20.40 9.18
C GLY A 115 31.42 21.04 7.82
N GLN A 116 30.85 20.31 6.86
CA GLN A 116 30.59 20.86 5.53
C GLN A 116 29.39 21.81 5.54
N PRO A 117 29.47 22.95 4.83
CA PRO A 117 28.35 23.86 4.70
C PRO A 117 27.24 23.21 3.88
N PHE A 118 26.02 23.27 4.40
CA PHE A 118 24.84 22.87 3.66
C PHE A 118 23.92 24.07 3.45
N ARG A 119 23.22 24.07 2.32
CA ARG A 119 22.16 25.03 2.03
C ARG A 119 20.92 24.24 1.67
N ARG A 120 19.87 24.35 2.48
CA ARG A 120 18.59 23.77 2.08
C ARG A 120 18.12 24.49 0.82
N PRO A 121 17.65 23.76 -0.20
CA PRO A 121 16.91 24.37 -1.28
C PRO A 121 15.76 25.16 -0.65
N ALA A 122 15.66 26.46 -0.94
CA ALA A 122 14.54 27.26 -0.48
C ALA A 122 13.27 26.49 -0.85
N LEU A 123 12.45 26.16 0.16
CA LEU A 123 11.19 25.48 -0.05
C LEU A 123 10.45 26.26 -1.13
N ARG A 124 10.28 25.66 -2.31
CA ARG A 124 9.42 26.27 -3.32
C ARG A 124 8.05 26.41 -2.64
N PRO A 125 7.48 27.63 -2.57
CA PRO A 125 6.15 27.80 -2.02
C PRO A 125 5.25 26.78 -2.69
N ALA A 126 4.52 25.99 -1.89
CA ALA A 126 3.65 24.95 -2.40
C ALA A 126 2.74 25.61 -3.46
N ALA A 127 2.87 25.17 -4.71
CA ALA A 127 2.30 25.85 -5.88
C ALA A 127 0.76 25.72 -5.99
N GLY A 128 0.03 25.80 -4.87
CA GLY A 128 -1.39 25.45 -4.79
C GLY A 128 -2.28 26.44 -4.04
N THR A 129 -1.76 27.50 -3.43
CA THR A 129 -2.61 28.56 -2.85
C THR A 129 -2.41 29.84 -3.65
N ALA A 130 -3.03 29.89 -4.83
CA ALA A 130 -3.30 31.17 -5.46
C ALA A 130 -4.18 31.98 -4.49
N PRO A 131 -3.80 33.21 -4.12
CA PRO A 131 -4.68 34.05 -3.32
C PRO A 131 -5.93 34.36 -4.15
N GLU A 132 -7.11 33.94 -3.67
CA GLU A 132 -8.39 34.49 -4.14
C GLU A 132 -8.36 35.99 -3.88
N GLY A 133 -8.22 36.77 -4.95
CA GLY A 133 -8.27 38.23 -4.87
C GLY A 133 -9.70 38.70 -4.54
N PRO A 134 -9.87 39.71 -3.68
CA PRO A 134 -11.17 40.30 -3.41
C PRO A 134 -11.64 41.11 -4.65
N SER A 135 -12.83 40.77 -5.12
CA SER A 135 -13.60 41.48 -6.14
C SER A 135 -14.33 42.69 -5.57
#